data_AF-A0A9W6RZV5-F1
#
_entry.id   AF-A0A9W6RZV5-F1
#
_cell.length_a   1.000
_cell.length_b   1.000
_cell.length_c   1.000
_cell.angle_alpha   90.00
_cell.angle_beta   90.00
_cell.angle_gamma   90.00
#
_symmetry.space_group_name_H-M   'P 1'
#
loop_
_entity.id
_entity.type
_entity.pdbx_description
1 polymer ?
#
loop_
_entity_poly.entity_id
_entity_poly.type
_entity_poly.pdbx_seq_one_letter_code
_entity_poly.pdbx_strand_id
1 'polypeptide(L)'
;MDDAKVSTTRQDFTDRIGSQVRSMSKAGRMTTWDWWLLSEEFLDHLGALSVETPGLDIPEAKAVLRDAAEAAAGAVAYTAYYPHSSFHVFLDYVNFGMSHDAGPEGGEESIPASQWIDAFCLAVLSGEVERHGEAFHFARETPSEGSAGRPAVELINGFMAYVLGDTGDDDQNYPPCTEEKLAALDAALARIQRSAEGIPGSPDGTALHALRALTTGDRDAFGADLATLLHSHSARPGAEPRSLLPLVPLALAALAYRREGWQPPIDTGYLPRALVTGFETAGPRVQAYGRDRRSDAVAELAAGTVVVERPERPRYLNPKSEALFERYTQQAFTSTSGEPLDAGRLSDAMDYQARLFKARASQSADATDSQVENLRLASQVGAALFRTFATVRRPRPWALRRRCSSPSWSRATRRASTSPSSTPSKPIATTTGSPTAPTNPTPRSTSTSLP
;
A
#
# COMPACT_ATOMS: atom_id res chain seq x y z
N MET A 1 -4.87 -10.89 -20.15
CA MET A 1 -5.10 -9.43 -20.01
C MET A 1 -5.58 -8.89 -21.37
N ASP A 2 -5.90 -7.61 -21.53
CA ASP A 2 -6.07 -7.01 -22.86
C ASP A 2 -4.70 -6.47 -23.33
N ASP A 3 -4.18 -7.04 -24.43
CA ASP A 3 -2.86 -6.68 -24.99
C ASP A 3 -2.81 -5.19 -25.40
N ALA A 4 -3.95 -4.61 -25.79
CA ALA A 4 -4.04 -3.18 -26.09
C ALA A 4 -3.75 -2.35 -24.83
N LYS A 5 -4.27 -2.74 -23.66
CA LYS A 5 -3.98 -2.06 -22.39
C LYS A 5 -2.53 -2.23 -21.96
N VAL A 6 -1.96 -3.44 -22.06
CA VAL A 6 -0.53 -3.67 -21.78
C VAL A 6 0.34 -2.75 -22.65
N SER A 7 0.04 -2.67 -23.95
CA SER A 7 0.76 -1.80 -24.87
C SER A 7 0.57 -0.31 -24.55
N THR A 8 -0.66 0.14 -24.26
CA THR A 8 -0.96 1.55 -23.96
C THR A 8 -0.40 2.02 -22.62
N THR A 9 -0.38 1.17 -21.58
CA THR A 9 0.24 1.54 -20.29
C THR A 9 1.75 1.77 -20.47
N ARG A 10 2.41 0.94 -21.28
CA ARG A 10 3.85 0.99 -21.56
C ARG A 10 4.23 2.11 -22.53
N GLN A 11 3.44 2.31 -23.59
CA GLN A 11 3.64 3.41 -24.55
C GLN A 11 3.47 4.75 -23.83
N ASP A 12 4.37 5.68 -24.13
CA ASP A 12 4.42 7.03 -23.60
C ASP A 12 4.45 7.12 -22.05
N PHE A 13 4.84 6.05 -21.33
CA PHE A 13 4.85 6.02 -19.86
C PHE A 13 5.61 7.20 -19.27
N THR A 14 6.85 7.42 -19.71
CA THR A 14 7.73 8.52 -19.23
C THR A 14 7.10 9.91 -19.42
N ASP A 15 6.44 10.14 -20.55
CA ASP A 15 5.75 11.42 -20.82
C ASP A 15 4.47 11.55 -19.99
N ARG A 16 3.71 10.45 -19.82
CA ARG A 16 2.50 10.39 -18.98
C ARG A 16 2.82 10.69 -17.52
N ILE A 17 3.74 9.95 -16.91
CA ILE A 17 4.11 10.10 -15.49
C ILE A 17 4.75 11.48 -15.23
N GLY A 18 5.63 11.95 -16.12
CA GLY A 18 6.24 13.28 -16.02
C GLY A 18 5.23 14.43 -16.18
N SER A 19 4.20 14.26 -17.02
CA SER A 19 3.10 15.21 -17.15
C SER A 19 2.18 15.21 -15.92
N GLN A 20 1.84 14.03 -15.40
CA GLN A 20 0.99 13.84 -14.23
C GLN A 20 1.61 14.45 -12.97
N VAL A 21 2.86 14.11 -12.65
CA VAL A 21 3.63 14.70 -11.53
C VAL A 21 3.68 16.24 -11.63
N ARG A 22 3.93 16.78 -12.82
CA ARG A 22 3.96 18.22 -13.08
C ARG A 22 2.58 18.90 -12.98
N SER A 23 1.50 18.16 -13.23
CA SER A 23 0.13 18.64 -13.09
C SER A 23 -0.25 18.71 -11.61
N MET A 24 -0.01 17.62 -10.86
CA MET A 24 -0.34 17.48 -9.44
C MET A 24 0.46 18.48 -8.59
N SER A 25 1.77 18.61 -8.82
CA SER A 25 2.61 19.61 -8.13
C SER A 25 2.25 21.08 -8.41
N LYS A 26 1.45 21.37 -9.45
CA LYS A 26 0.89 22.70 -9.70
C LYS A 26 -0.46 22.94 -9.02
N ALA A 27 -1.17 21.88 -8.65
CA ALA A 27 -2.46 21.97 -7.96
C ALA A 27 -2.30 22.33 -6.47
N GLY A 28 -1.13 22.06 -5.88
CA GLY A 28 -0.80 22.43 -4.50
C GLY A 28 0.24 21.48 -3.90
N ARG A 29 0.10 21.24 -2.59
CA ARG A 29 0.80 20.15 -1.90
C ARG A 29 0.22 18.82 -2.38
N MET A 30 1.05 17.79 -2.52
CA MET A 30 0.59 16.43 -2.82
C MET A 30 0.21 15.71 -1.53
N THR A 31 -1.07 15.33 -1.42
CA THR A 31 -1.68 14.63 -0.28
C THR A 31 -1.35 13.13 -0.25
N THR A 32 -1.81 12.40 0.77
CA THR A 32 -1.72 10.93 0.83
C THR A 32 -2.26 10.28 -0.46
N TRP A 33 -3.38 10.80 -0.99
CA TRP A 33 -4.01 10.29 -2.22
C TRP A 33 -3.18 10.56 -3.47
N ASP A 34 -2.55 11.73 -3.57
CA ASP A 34 -1.72 12.11 -4.71
C ASP A 34 -0.48 11.20 -4.84
N TRP A 35 0.18 10.93 -3.71
CA TRP A 35 1.31 10.01 -3.64
C TRP A 35 0.91 8.56 -3.94
N TRP A 36 -0.24 8.12 -3.40
CA TRP A 36 -0.79 6.79 -3.69
C TRP A 36 -1.08 6.59 -5.19
N LEU A 37 -1.68 7.58 -5.85
CA LEU A 37 -2.00 7.51 -7.28
C LEU A 37 -0.74 7.39 -8.16
N LEU A 38 0.37 8.02 -7.77
CA LEU A 38 1.64 7.86 -8.49
C LEU A 38 2.23 6.46 -8.31
N SER A 39 2.18 5.91 -7.09
CA SER A 39 2.56 4.50 -6.84
C SER A 39 1.77 3.54 -7.74
N GLU A 40 0.44 3.75 -7.84
CA GLU A 40 -0.44 2.96 -8.69
C GLU A 40 -0.08 3.01 -10.18
N GLU A 41 0.36 4.16 -10.72
CA GLU A 41 0.84 4.28 -12.11
C GLU A 41 2.19 3.59 -12.33
N PHE A 42 3.15 3.71 -11.40
CA PHE A 42 4.42 2.97 -11.48
C PHE A 42 4.17 1.44 -11.39
N LEU A 43 3.25 1.00 -10.53
CA LEU A 43 2.83 -0.40 -10.44
C LEU A 43 2.15 -0.92 -11.71
N ASP A 44 1.36 -0.08 -12.38
CA ASP A 44 0.78 -0.46 -13.67
C ASP A 44 1.85 -0.61 -14.76
N HIS A 45 2.85 0.27 -14.79
CA HIS A 45 3.98 0.10 -15.70
C HIS A 45 4.80 -1.15 -15.37
N LEU A 46 5.12 -1.39 -14.10
CA LEU A 46 5.83 -2.60 -13.65
C LEU A 46 5.04 -3.89 -13.98
N GLY A 47 3.72 -3.85 -13.81
CA GLY A 47 2.80 -4.91 -14.20
C GLY A 47 2.83 -5.18 -15.70
N ALA A 48 2.85 -4.13 -16.54
CA ALA A 48 2.99 -4.26 -17.99
C ALA A 48 4.35 -4.83 -18.40
N LEU A 49 5.46 -4.34 -17.81
CA LEU A 49 6.80 -4.90 -18.01
C LEU A 49 6.87 -6.39 -17.66
N SER A 50 6.11 -6.85 -16.66
CA SER A 50 6.07 -8.26 -16.24
C SER A 50 5.41 -9.21 -17.26
N VAL A 51 4.75 -8.68 -18.31
CA VAL A 51 4.19 -9.46 -19.41
C VAL A 51 5.26 -9.73 -20.47
N GLU A 52 6.04 -8.69 -20.83
CA GLU A 52 7.11 -8.78 -21.82
C GLU A 52 8.38 -9.44 -21.25
N THR A 53 8.71 -9.16 -20.00
CA THR A 53 9.84 -9.76 -19.26
C THR A 53 9.35 -10.35 -17.94
N PRO A 54 8.86 -11.61 -17.90
CA PRO A 54 8.29 -12.23 -16.70
C PRO A 54 9.22 -12.28 -15.48
N GLY A 55 10.54 -12.32 -15.68
CA GLY A 55 11.52 -12.27 -14.60
C GLY A 55 11.74 -10.87 -13.99
N LEU A 56 11.31 -9.81 -14.69
CA LEU A 56 11.60 -8.38 -14.41
C LEU A 56 13.11 -8.05 -14.26
N ASP A 57 13.98 -8.86 -14.87
CA ASP A 57 15.45 -8.76 -14.81
C ASP A 57 16.02 -7.63 -15.71
N ILE A 58 15.42 -6.43 -15.64
CA ILE A 58 15.81 -5.24 -16.42
C ILE A 58 16.02 -4.00 -15.53
N PRO A 59 16.95 -3.08 -15.86
CA PRO A 59 17.22 -1.90 -15.05
C PRO A 59 16.00 -0.99 -14.84
N GLU A 60 15.12 -0.89 -15.86
CA GLU A 60 13.90 -0.08 -15.81
C GLU A 60 12.95 -0.56 -14.72
N ALA A 61 12.71 -1.87 -14.63
CA ALA A 61 11.86 -2.46 -13.58
C ALA A 61 12.40 -2.18 -12.16
N LYS A 62 13.72 -2.08 -12.00
CA LYS A 62 14.34 -1.70 -10.72
C LYS A 62 14.07 -0.24 -10.35
N ALA A 63 14.22 0.67 -11.32
CA ALA A 63 13.94 2.10 -11.11
C ALA A 63 12.44 2.34 -10.82
N VAL A 64 11.57 1.72 -11.61
CA VAL A 64 10.10 1.80 -11.46
C VAL A 64 9.62 1.24 -10.12
N LEU A 65 10.16 0.10 -9.66
CA LEU A 65 9.84 -0.43 -8.33
C LEU A 65 10.26 0.54 -7.21
N ARG A 66 11.43 1.16 -7.33
CA ARG A 66 11.97 2.05 -6.30
C ARG A 66 11.11 3.32 -6.19
N ASP A 67 10.73 3.91 -7.31
CA ASP A 67 9.82 5.06 -7.32
C ASP A 67 8.39 4.70 -6.90
N ALA A 68 7.88 3.50 -7.22
CA ALA A 68 6.61 3.00 -6.67
C ALA A 68 6.65 2.91 -5.14
N ALA A 69 7.72 2.31 -4.60
CA ALA A 69 7.91 2.18 -3.15
C ALA A 69 8.09 3.54 -2.46
N GLU A 70 8.84 4.46 -3.06
CA GLU A 70 9.02 5.82 -2.53
C GLU A 70 7.73 6.63 -2.58
N ALA A 71 6.94 6.54 -3.65
CA ALA A 71 5.62 7.18 -3.74
C ALA A 71 4.65 6.61 -2.69
N ALA A 72 4.61 5.28 -2.53
CA ALA A 72 3.78 4.64 -1.50
C ALA A 72 4.23 5.01 -0.08
N ALA A 73 5.54 5.03 0.18
CA ALA A 73 6.10 5.51 1.45
C ALA A 73 5.85 7.02 1.66
N GLY A 74 5.77 7.82 0.60
CA GLY A 74 5.39 9.24 0.65
C GLY A 74 3.94 9.44 1.11
N ALA A 75 3.01 8.56 0.73
CA ALA A 75 1.64 8.55 1.24
C ALA A 75 1.60 8.21 2.74
N VAL A 76 2.35 7.18 3.15
CA VAL A 76 2.50 6.78 4.56
C VAL A 76 3.13 7.91 5.39
N ALA A 77 4.21 8.52 4.89
CA ALA A 77 4.91 9.63 5.53
C ALA A 77 4.04 10.89 5.65
N TYR A 78 3.17 11.16 4.67
CA TYR A 78 2.19 12.24 4.78
C TYR A 78 1.22 11.98 5.94
N THR A 79 0.68 10.77 6.06
CA THR A 79 -0.19 10.38 7.20
C THR A 79 0.56 10.41 8.54
N ALA A 80 1.80 9.93 8.59
CA ALA A 80 2.60 9.86 9.81
C ALA A 80 3.08 11.23 10.32
N TYR A 81 3.48 12.11 9.41
CA TYR A 81 4.22 13.33 9.76
C TYR A 81 3.43 14.61 9.52
N TYR A 82 2.54 14.69 8.53
CA TYR A 82 1.81 15.93 8.27
C TYR A 82 0.66 16.12 9.28
N PRO A 83 0.43 17.34 9.81
CA PRO A 83 1.16 18.59 9.61
C PRO A 83 2.24 18.87 10.68
N HIS A 84 2.62 17.88 11.49
CA HIS A 84 3.44 18.00 12.69
C HIS A 84 4.95 18.09 12.45
N SER A 85 5.45 17.35 11.47
CA SER A 85 6.88 17.14 11.17
C SER A 85 7.15 17.32 9.68
N SER A 86 8.37 17.77 9.35
CA SER A 86 8.78 17.93 7.95
C SER A 86 9.37 16.65 7.37
N PHE A 87 9.09 16.38 6.09
CA PHE A 87 9.63 15.24 5.36
C PHE A 87 9.80 15.56 3.87
N HIS A 88 10.46 14.69 3.12
CA HIS A 88 10.72 14.88 1.69
C HIS A 88 10.60 13.55 0.94
N VAL A 89 9.97 13.59 -0.24
CA VAL A 89 9.77 12.44 -1.13
C VAL A 89 10.50 12.72 -2.44
N PHE A 90 11.27 11.75 -2.97
CA PHE A 90 12.04 11.93 -4.22
C PHE A 90 11.91 10.76 -5.20
N LEU A 91 11.30 11.03 -6.35
CA LEU A 91 11.11 10.08 -7.44
C LEU A 91 12.28 10.21 -8.43
N ASP A 92 13.17 9.22 -8.46
CA ASP A 92 14.39 9.21 -9.27
C ASP A 92 14.07 9.09 -10.77
N TYR A 93 13.07 8.29 -11.15
CA TYR A 93 12.70 8.01 -12.55
C TYR A 93 12.29 9.28 -13.30
N VAL A 94 11.56 10.16 -12.62
CA VAL A 94 11.10 11.47 -13.15
C VAL A 94 11.99 12.64 -12.71
N ASN A 95 12.99 12.39 -11.86
CA ASN A 95 13.84 13.41 -11.22
C ASN A 95 13.01 14.52 -10.57
N PHE A 96 12.10 14.14 -9.67
CA PHE A 96 11.15 15.03 -8.99
C PHE A 96 11.21 14.87 -7.47
N GLY A 97 11.34 15.99 -6.75
CA GLY A 97 11.29 16.03 -5.29
C GLY A 97 10.25 17.00 -4.78
N MET A 98 9.64 16.67 -3.64
CA MET A 98 8.76 17.58 -2.90
C MET A 98 9.02 17.48 -1.40
N SER A 99 9.29 18.63 -0.78
CA SER A 99 9.33 18.79 0.68
C SER A 99 7.95 19.16 1.21
N HIS A 100 7.62 18.62 2.39
CA HIS A 100 6.48 19.02 3.20
C HIS A 100 7.01 19.66 4.47
N ASP A 101 6.63 20.90 4.73
CA ASP A 101 6.96 21.62 5.96
C ASP A 101 5.85 21.44 7.01
N ALA A 102 6.25 21.31 8.27
CA ALA A 102 5.33 21.35 9.41
C ALA A 102 4.60 22.70 9.47
N GLY A 103 3.32 22.70 9.86
CA GLY A 103 2.51 23.91 9.88
C GLY A 103 1.19 23.81 10.63
N PRO A 104 0.50 24.94 10.88
CA PRO A 104 -0.77 24.97 11.59
C PRO A 104 -1.99 24.62 10.69
N GLU A 105 -1.77 24.33 9.40
CA GLU A 105 -2.81 24.09 8.40
C GLU A 105 -2.75 22.66 7.87
N GLY A 106 -3.60 21.80 8.42
CA GLY A 106 -3.77 20.41 7.99
C GLY A 106 -4.87 19.74 8.78
N GLY A 107 -5.62 18.84 8.15
CA GLY A 107 -6.41 17.85 8.87
C GLY A 107 -5.58 16.59 9.09
N GLU A 108 -5.93 15.80 10.10
CA GLU A 108 -5.45 14.43 10.20
C GLU A 108 -5.95 13.66 8.96
N GLU A 109 -5.02 13.19 8.13
CA GLU A 109 -5.30 12.20 7.09
C GLU A 109 -5.11 10.80 7.66
N SER A 110 -5.66 9.79 6.97
CA SER A 110 -5.61 8.40 7.39
C SER A 110 -5.40 7.50 6.19
N ILE A 111 -4.46 6.57 6.30
CA ILE A 111 -4.21 5.56 5.28
C ILE A 111 -5.00 4.28 5.61
N PRO A 112 -5.82 3.74 4.68
CA PRO A 112 -6.46 2.44 4.85
C PRO A 112 -5.45 1.32 5.08
N ALA A 113 -5.80 0.35 5.93
CA ALA A 113 -4.92 -0.77 6.27
C ALA A 113 -4.36 -1.50 5.02
N SER A 114 -5.14 -1.65 3.95
CA SER A 114 -4.68 -2.25 2.70
C SER A 114 -3.59 -1.42 2.00
N GLN A 115 -3.72 -0.09 1.97
CA GLN A 115 -2.71 0.79 1.37
C GLN A 115 -1.43 0.82 2.21
N TRP A 116 -1.55 0.77 3.55
CA TRP A 116 -0.40 0.59 4.44
C TRP A 116 0.32 -0.74 4.13
N ILE A 117 -0.41 -1.85 4.03
CA ILE A 117 0.14 -3.19 3.74
C ILE A 117 0.85 -3.20 2.38
N ASP A 118 0.22 -2.67 1.34
CA ASP A 118 0.78 -2.62 -0.01
C ASP A 118 2.02 -1.71 -0.06
N ALA A 119 2.01 -0.56 0.61
CA ALA A 119 3.18 0.32 0.76
C ALA A 119 4.34 -0.38 1.50
N PHE A 120 4.05 -1.11 2.57
CA PHE A 120 5.04 -1.87 3.33
C PHE A 120 5.63 -3.01 2.49
N CYS A 121 4.79 -3.72 1.73
CA CYS A 121 5.24 -4.75 0.79
C CYS A 121 6.15 -4.17 -0.29
N LEU A 122 5.84 -2.98 -0.83
CA LEU A 122 6.71 -2.29 -1.78
C LEU A 122 8.06 -1.91 -1.15
N ALA A 123 8.08 -1.40 0.07
CA ALA A 123 9.31 -1.06 0.79
C ALA A 123 10.17 -2.31 1.09
N VAL A 124 9.56 -3.46 1.38
CA VAL A 124 10.26 -4.76 1.49
C VAL A 124 10.85 -5.18 0.14
N LEU A 125 10.09 -5.05 -0.95
CA LEU A 125 10.52 -5.45 -2.29
C LEU A 125 11.65 -4.57 -2.81
N SER A 126 11.58 -3.25 -2.62
CA SER A 126 12.65 -2.31 -2.99
C SER A 126 13.88 -2.40 -2.08
N GLY A 127 13.71 -2.87 -0.84
CA GLY A 127 14.77 -2.91 0.19
C GLY A 127 14.91 -1.61 0.97
N GLU A 128 13.88 -0.76 0.99
CA GLU A 128 13.87 0.57 1.63
C GLU A 128 13.06 0.57 2.96
N VAL A 129 12.64 -0.60 3.47
CA VAL A 129 11.77 -0.70 4.67
C VAL A 129 12.38 -0.12 5.94
N GLU A 130 13.70 -0.26 6.14
CA GLU A 130 14.39 0.30 7.30
C GLU A 130 14.49 1.83 7.23
N ARG A 131 14.59 2.40 6.01
CA ARG A 131 14.64 3.85 5.78
C ARG A 131 13.32 4.53 6.10
N HIS A 132 12.20 3.84 5.87
CA HIS A 132 10.84 4.36 6.07
C HIS A 132 10.17 3.81 7.34
N GLY A 133 10.90 3.05 8.17
CA GLY A 133 10.34 2.30 9.30
C GLY A 133 9.62 3.15 10.36
N GLU A 134 10.13 4.36 10.64
CA GLU A 134 9.50 5.33 11.54
C GLU A 134 8.14 5.81 11.01
N ALA A 135 8.02 6.08 9.71
CA ALA A 135 6.76 6.48 9.09
C ALA A 135 5.73 5.33 9.14
N PHE A 136 6.17 4.10 8.90
CA PHE A 136 5.32 2.92 9.03
C PHE A 136 4.86 2.69 10.48
N HIS A 137 5.73 2.91 11.47
CA HIS A 137 5.39 2.83 12.89
C HIS A 137 4.27 3.81 13.27
N PHE A 138 4.43 5.12 12.99
CA PHE A 138 3.39 6.10 13.34
C PHE A 138 2.09 5.91 12.53
N ALA A 139 2.19 5.65 11.23
CA ALA A 139 1.01 5.46 10.38
C ALA A 139 0.21 4.16 10.68
N ARG A 140 0.69 3.26 11.56
CA ARG A 140 -0.04 2.06 11.95
C ARG A 140 -1.14 2.33 12.98
N GLU A 141 -1.08 3.44 13.71
CA GLU A 141 -2.02 3.74 14.80
C GLU A 141 -3.44 3.90 14.27
N THR A 142 -3.64 4.78 13.28
CA THR A 142 -4.95 5.09 12.71
C THR A 142 -5.72 3.87 12.16
N PRO A 143 -5.13 2.96 11.37
CA PRO A 143 -5.83 1.74 10.95
C PRO A 143 -6.04 0.73 12.10
N SER A 144 -5.31 0.85 13.22
CA SER A 144 -5.43 -0.05 14.37
C SER A 144 -6.51 0.37 15.38
N GLU A 145 -6.87 1.66 15.43
CA GLU A 145 -7.88 2.18 16.35
C GLU A 145 -9.20 1.40 16.29
N GLY A 146 -9.64 0.90 17.46
CA GLY A 146 -10.89 0.13 17.60
C GLY A 146 -10.97 -1.16 16.77
N SER A 147 -9.89 -1.56 16.09
CA SER A 147 -9.89 -2.54 14.99
C SER A 147 -9.07 -3.82 15.29
N ALA A 148 -8.70 -4.03 16.55
CA ALA A 148 -8.00 -5.23 17.02
C ALA A 148 -8.78 -6.52 16.66
N GLY A 149 -8.06 -7.56 16.23
CA GLY A 149 -8.62 -8.80 15.73
C GLY A 149 -9.14 -8.75 14.29
N ARG A 150 -9.02 -7.62 13.57
CA ARG A 150 -9.23 -7.59 12.11
C ARG A 150 -7.99 -8.14 11.38
N PRO A 151 -8.13 -9.08 10.44
CA PRO A 151 -6.99 -9.71 9.77
C PRO A 151 -5.95 -8.76 9.20
N ALA A 152 -6.37 -7.68 8.51
CA ALA A 152 -5.46 -6.67 7.97
C ALA A 152 -4.64 -5.95 9.07
N VAL A 153 -5.26 -5.54 10.17
CA VAL A 153 -4.59 -4.86 11.29
C VAL A 153 -3.60 -5.78 12.00
N GLU A 154 -3.98 -7.05 12.17
CA GLU A 154 -3.11 -8.05 12.77
C GLU A 154 -1.94 -8.42 11.83
N LEU A 155 -2.13 -8.34 10.51
CA LEU A 155 -1.05 -8.48 9.52
C LEU A 155 -0.08 -7.29 9.56
N ILE A 156 -0.57 -6.05 9.72
CA ILE A 156 0.26 -4.84 9.95
C ILE A 156 1.21 -5.07 11.14
N ASN A 157 0.64 -5.47 12.29
CA ASN A 157 1.41 -5.75 13.50
C ASN A 157 2.41 -6.91 13.30
N GLY A 158 2.01 -7.98 12.58
CA GLY A 158 2.90 -9.08 12.25
C GLY A 158 4.09 -8.68 11.37
N PHE A 159 3.86 -7.81 10.38
CA PHE A 159 4.94 -7.26 9.56
C PHE A 159 5.91 -6.38 10.36
N MET A 160 5.39 -5.48 11.22
CA MET A 160 6.23 -4.65 12.09
C MET A 160 7.12 -5.50 13.01
N ALA A 161 6.54 -6.51 13.68
CA ALA A 161 7.26 -7.40 14.58
C ALA A 161 8.31 -8.25 13.86
N TYR A 162 7.96 -8.85 12.72
CA TYR A 162 8.88 -9.68 11.95
C TYR A 162 10.02 -8.85 11.35
N VAL A 163 9.68 -7.79 10.60
CA VAL A 163 10.60 -7.09 9.71
C VAL A 163 11.44 -6.04 10.44
N LEU A 164 10.80 -5.19 11.24
CA LEU A 164 11.44 -4.05 11.93
C LEU A 164 11.76 -4.33 13.40
N GLY A 165 11.20 -5.41 13.98
CA GLY A 165 11.39 -5.75 15.39
C GLY A 165 10.53 -4.91 16.33
N ASP A 166 9.41 -4.38 15.83
CA ASP A 166 8.46 -3.57 16.60
C ASP A 166 7.24 -4.42 16.95
N THR A 167 7.15 -4.86 18.21
CA THR A 167 6.07 -5.71 18.74
C THR A 167 4.84 -4.92 19.19
N GLY A 168 4.86 -3.58 19.10
CA GLY A 168 3.79 -2.71 19.61
C GLY A 168 3.84 -2.42 21.12
N ASP A 169 4.98 -2.70 21.76
CA ASP A 169 5.22 -2.44 23.18
C ASP A 169 6.57 -1.72 23.34
N ASP A 170 6.53 -0.40 23.48
CA ASP A 170 7.72 0.47 23.52
C ASP A 170 8.56 0.26 24.79
N ASP A 171 8.05 -0.45 25.80
CA ASP A 171 8.75 -0.80 27.03
C ASP A 171 9.53 -2.14 26.92
N GLN A 172 9.45 -2.87 25.79
CA GLN A 172 10.18 -4.14 25.56
C GLN A 172 11.63 -3.95 25.10
N ASN A 173 12.43 -5.02 25.22
CA ASN A 173 13.83 -5.03 24.77
C ASN A 173 13.90 -4.88 23.24
N TYR A 174 14.67 -3.89 22.78
CA TYR A 174 14.98 -3.71 21.36
C TYR A 174 16.43 -4.13 21.04
N PRO A 175 16.67 -4.97 20.01
CA PRO A 175 15.68 -5.69 19.20
C PRO A 175 15.09 -6.92 19.93
N PRO A 176 13.82 -7.28 19.67
CA PRO A 176 13.19 -8.44 20.30
C PRO A 176 13.77 -9.76 19.79
N CYS A 177 13.80 -10.76 20.66
CA CYS A 177 14.20 -12.11 20.31
C CYS A 177 13.14 -12.85 19.48
N THR A 178 13.51 -14.00 18.91
CA THR A 178 12.60 -14.83 18.10
C THR A 178 11.37 -15.29 18.87
N GLU A 179 11.50 -15.55 20.18
CA GLU A 179 10.38 -15.98 21.04
C GLU A 179 9.37 -14.84 21.26
N GLU A 180 9.83 -13.60 21.46
CA GLU A 180 8.98 -12.40 21.59
C GLU A 180 8.24 -12.10 20.28
N LYS A 181 8.93 -12.20 19.13
CA LYS A 181 8.30 -12.08 17.80
C LYS A 181 7.24 -13.15 17.57
N LEU A 182 7.53 -14.41 17.92
CA LEU A 182 6.59 -15.52 17.80
C LEU A 182 5.36 -15.31 18.70
N ALA A 183 5.56 -14.87 19.94
CA ALA A 183 4.48 -14.57 20.88
C ALA A 183 3.55 -13.45 20.36
N ALA A 184 4.11 -12.41 19.72
CA ALA A 184 3.33 -11.35 19.09
C ALA A 184 2.46 -11.89 17.93
N LEU A 185 3.03 -12.75 17.06
CA LEU A 185 2.33 -13.38 15.93
C LEU A 185 1.24 -14.36 16.41
N ASP A 186 1.53 -15.18 17.42
CA ASP A 186 0.57 -16.11 18.03
C ASP A 186 -0.59 -15.35 18.70
N ALA A 187 -0.30 -14.24 19.40
CA ALA A 187 -1.32 -13.39 19.99
C ALA A 187 -2.21 -12.72 18.91
N ALA A 188 -1.62 -12.29 17.79
CA ALA A 188 -2.34 -11.71 16.65
C ALA A 188 -3.29 -12.72 15.98
N LEU A 189 -2.81 -13.93 15.67
CA LEU A 189 -3.63 -15.02 15.15
C LEU A 189 -4.77 -15.40 16.13
N ALA A 190 -4.48 -15.46 17.44
CA ALA A 190 -5.47 -15.72 18.46
C ALA A 190 -6.49 -14.57 18.64
N ARG A 191 -6.17 -13.32 18.25
CA ARG A 191 -7.15 -12.22 18.17
C ARG A 191 -8.07 -12.37 16.95
N ILE A 192 -7.53 -12.71 15.78
CA ILE A 192 -8.34 -13.01 14.57
C ILE A 192 -9.35 -14.13 14.86
N GLN A 193 -8.90 -15.26 15.42
CA GLN A 193 -9.75 -16.42 15.70
C GLN A 193 -10.90 -16.14 16.70
N ARG A 194 -10.75 -15.13 17.57
CA ARG A 194 -11.78 -14.71 18.53
C ARG A 194 -12.69 -13.60 18.00
N SER A 195 -12.34 -12.98 16.87
CA SER A 195 -13.12 -11.89 16.29
C SER A 195 -14.36 -12.43 15.56
N ALA A 196 -15.52 -11.84 15.83
CA ALA A 196 -16.75 -12.17 15.10
C ALA A 196 -16.72 -11.71 13.62
N GLU A 197 -15.82 -10.78 13.28
CA GLU A 197 -15.55 -10.35 11.90
C GLU A 197 -14.43 -11.19 11.23
N GLY A 198 -13.77 -12.08 11.98
CA GLY A 198 -12.70 -12.93 11.49
C GLY A 198 -13.21 -14.05 10.58
N ILE A 199 -13.33 -13.78 9.28
CA ILE A 199 -13.59 -14.82 8.27
C ILE A 199 -12.43 -15.83 8.29
N PRO A 200 -12.66 -17.12 8.63
CA PRO A 200 -11.60 -18.13 8.61
C PRO A 200 -11.03 -18.30 7.19
N GLY A 201 -9.71 -18.22 7.04
CA GLY A 201 -9.05 -18.27 5.73
C GLY A 201 -9.12 -16.97 4.94
N SER A 202 -9.26 -15.81 5.60
CA SER A 202 -8.98 -14.52 4.95
C SER A 202 -7.52 -14.45 4.47
N PRO A 203 -7.22 -13.82 3.32
CA PRO A 203 -5.85 -13.74 2.81
C PRO A 203 -4.87 -13.13 3.81
N ASP A 204 -5.27 -12.08 4.54
CA ASP A 204 -4.37 -11.42 5.50
C ASP A 204 -4.06 -12.33 6.69
N GLY A 205 -5.02 -13.17 7.10
CA GLY A 205 -4.80 -14.20 8.13
C GLY A 205 -3.86 -15.31 7.66
N THR A 206 -3.97 -15.74 6.40
CA THR A 206 -3.03 -16.69 5.78
C THR A 206 -1.63 -16.09 5.65
N ALA A 207 -1.51 -14.80 5.29
CA ALA A 207 -0.24 -14.09 5.24
C ALA A 207 0.41 -13.96 6.62
N LEU A 208 -0.38 -13.72 7.68
CA LEU A 208 0.10 -13.70 9.05
C LEU A 208 0.58 -15.09 9.52
N HIS A 209 -0.11 -16.17 9.11
CA HIS A 209 0.34 -17.53 9.36
C HIS A 209 1.64 -17.85 8.60
N ALA A 210 1.83 -17.34 7.38
CA ALA A 210 3.09 -17.45 6.64
C ALA A 210 4.25 -16.72 7.37
N LEU A 211 4.04 -15.53 7.94
CA LEU A 211 5.04 -14.83 8.77
C LEU A 211 5.42 -15.64 10.03
N ARG A 212 4.45 -16.31 10.64
CA ARG A 212 4.69 -17.24 11.75
C ARG A 212 5.51 -18.45 11.30
N ALA A 213 5.22 -19.01 10.14
CA ALA A 213 5.95 -20.14 9.56
C ALA A 213 7.43 -19.76 9.28
N LEU A 214 7.69 -18.57 8.73
CA LEU A 214 9.05 -18.01 8.61
C LEU A 214 9.75 -17.93 9.98
N THR A 215 9.09 -17.32 10.98
CA THR A 215 9.64 -17.14 12.34
C THR A 215 9.97 -18.46 13.04
N THR A 216 9.23 -19.53 12.74
CA THR A 216 9.42 -20.86 13.34
C THR A 216 10.34 -21.79 12.55
N GLY A 217 10.80 -21.37 11.36
CA GLY A 217 11.58 -22.23 10.47
C GLY A 217 10.77 -23.27 9.68
N ASP A 218 9.43 -23.18 9.69
CA ASP A 218 8.53 -24.14 9.05
C ASP A 218 8.35 -23.84 7.55
N ARG A 219 9.22 -24.46 6.75
CA ARG A 219 9.24 -24.33 5.28
C ARG A 219 7.98 -24.89 4.61
N ASP A 220 7.42 -25.97 5.15
CA ASP A 220 6.30 -26.67 4.52
C ASP A 220 4.99 -25.91 4.76
N ALA A 221 4.77 -25.39 5.98
CA ALA A 221 3.66 -24.49 6.28
C ALA A 221 3.75 -23.20 5.45
N PHE A 222 4.93 -22.57 5.40
CA PHE A 222 5.15 -21.37 4.57
C PHE A 222 4.82 -21.61 3.09
N GLY A 223 5.27 -22.73 2.52
CA GLY A 223 4.97 -23.11 1.15
C GLY A 223 3.47 -23.30 0.89
N ALA A 224 2.76 -23.94 1.82
CA ALA A 224 1.31 -24.16 1.73
C ALA A 224 0.50 -22.85 1.82
N ASP A 225 0.89 -21.94 2.72
CA ASP A 225 0.25 -20.62 2.84
C ASP A 225 0.50 -19.76 1.60
N LEU A 226 1.75 -19.71 1.11
CA LEU A 226 2.10 -18.94 -0.09
C LEU A 226 1.33 -19.45 -1.32
N ALA A 227 1.20 -20.77 -1.47
CA ALA A 227 0.38 -21.38 -2.53
C ALA A 227 -1.11 -21.01 -2.38
N THR A 228 -1.63 -20.97 -1.15
CA THR A 228 -3.02 -20.61 -0.85
C THR A 228 -3.30 -19.14 -1.19
N LEU A 229 -2.38 -18.23 -0.88
CA LEU A 229 -2.46 -16.82 -1.24
C LEU A 229 -2.44 -16.62 -2.77
N LEU A 230 -1.49 -17.25 -3.46
CA LEU A 230 -1.36 -17.17 -4.92
C LEU A 230 -2.57 -17.76 -5.65
N HIS A 231 -3.11 -18.89 -5.17
CA HIS A 231 -4.33 -19.48 -5.73
C HIS A 231 -5.53 -18.53 -5.54
N SER A 232 -5.69 -17.98 -4.33
CA SER A 232 -6.74 -17.00 -4.00
C SER A 232 -6.64 -15.72 -4.85
N HIS A 233 -5.41 -15.28 -5.16
CA HIS A 233 -5.15 -14.16 -6.07
C HIS A 233 -5.51 -14.51 -7.52
N SER A 234 -5.09 -15.67 -8.02
CA SER A 234 -5.37 -16.12 -9.40
C SER A 234 -6.86 -16.29 -9.72
N ALA A 235 -7.70 -16.49 -8.70
CA ALA A 235 -9.15 -16.57 -8.81
C ALA A 235 -9.84 -15.18 -8.93
N ARG A 236 -9.12 -14.08 -8.67
CA ARG A 236 -9.66 -12.72 -8.75
C ARG A 236 -9.44 -12.14 -10.17
N PRO A 237 -10.48 -11.66 -10.86
CA PRO A 237 -10.32 -11.03 -12.17
C PRO A 237 -9.66 -9.64 -12.04
N GLY A 238 -8.39 -9.56 -12.44
CA GLY A 238 -7.64 -8.31 -12.56
C GLY A 238 -7.79 -7.67 -13.94
N ALA A 239 -8.17 -6.39 -13.98
CA ALA A 239 -8.36 -5.62 -15.22
C ALA A 239 -7.21 -4.62 -15.51
N GLU A 240 -6.38 -4.35 -14.51
CA GLU A 240 -5.31 -3.36 -14.49
C GLU A 240 -3.94 -4.09 -14.40
N PRO A 241 -2.89 -3.64 -15.09
CA PRO A 241 -1.59 -4.31 -15.11
C PRO A 241 -1.02 -4.61 -13.71
N ARG A 242 -1.17 -3.71 -12.73
CA ARG A 242 -0.69 -3.92 -11.35
C ARG A 242 -1.24 -5.18 -10.68
N SER A 243 -2.41 -5.66 -11.10
CA SER A 243 -2.99 -6.92 -10.59
C SER A 243 -2.17 -8.18 -10.92
N LEU A 244 -1.18 -8.08 -11.81
CA LEU A 244 -0.21 -9.13 -12.09
C LEU A 244 0.85 -9.28 -10.99
N LEU A 245 0.93 -8.33 -10.06
CA LEU A 245 1.94 -8.27 -9.00
C LEU A 245 1.26 -8.39 -7.62
N PRO A 246 1.04 -9.61 -7.10
CA PRO A 246 0.46 -9.82 -5.78
C PRO A 246 1.45 -9.41 -4.68
N LEU A 247 1.37 -8.17 -4.20
CA LEU A 247 2.37 -7.55 -3.33
C LEU A 247 2.65 -8.33 -2.04
N VAL A 248 1.61 -8.82 -1.36
CA VAL A 248 1.76 -9.61 -0.12
C VAL A 248 2.50 -10.94 -0.38
N PRO A 249 2.07 -11.83 -1.30
CA PRO A 249 2.86 -12.99 -1.72
C PRO A 249 4.29 -12.69 -2.17
N LEU A 250 4.49 -11.59 -2.92
CA LEU A 250 5.80 -11.16 -3.38
C LEU A 250 6.72 -10.79 -2.20
N ALA A 251 6.22 -9.99 -1.26
CA ALA A 251 6.97 -9.59 -0.07
C ALA A 251 7.30 -10.80 0.83
N LEU A 252 6.35 -11.71 1.03
CA LEU A 252 6.59 -12.96 1.77
C LEU A 252 7.67 -13.83 1.10
N ALA A 253 7.59 -14.02 -0.22
CA ALA A 253 8.61 -14.75 -0.99
C ALA A 253 9.99 -14.06 -0.93
N ALA A 254 10.03 -12.72 -0.99
CA ALA A 254 11.26 -11.94 -0.85
C ALA A 254 11.85 -12.03 0.56
N LEU A 255 11.03 -12.06 1.62
CA LEU A 255 11.50 -12.27 3.00
C LEU A 255 12.08 -13.68 3.19
N ALA A 256 11.38 -14.72 2.72
CA ALA A 256 11.88 -16.10 2.69
C ALA A 256 13.26 -16.19 2.00
N TYR A 257 13.40 -15.59 0.82
CA TYR A 257 14.65 -15.65 0.07
C TYR A 257 15.77 -14.83 0.72
N ARG A 258 15.53 -13.54 0.98
CA ARG A 258 16.58 -12.58 1.37
C ARG A 258 16.97 -12.66 2.85
N ARG A 259 16.08 -13.08 3.74
CA ARG A 259 16.37 -13.20 5.19
C ARG A 259 16.65 -14.66 5.59
N GLU A 260 15.82 -15.60 5.16
CA GLU A 260 15.96 -17.01 5.57
C GLU A 260 16.80 -17.86 4.61
N GLY A 261 17.13 -17.35 3.42
CA GLY A 261 17.87 -18.08 2.38
C GLY A 261 17.04 -19.16 1.69
N TRP A 262 15.71 -19.10 1.77
CA TRP A 262 14.80 -20.11 1.24
C TRP A 262 14.33 -19.74 -0.16
N GLN A 263 14.52 -20.64 -1.12
CA GLN A 263 13.89 -20.51 -2.43
C GLN A 263 12.39 -20.84 -2.30
N PRO A 264 11.47 -19.99 -2.79
CA PRO A 264 10.04 -20.30 -2.78
C PRO A 264 9.76 -21.65 -3.49
N PRO A 265 9.02 -22.59 -2.87
CA PRO A 265 8.81 -23.94 -3.43
C PRO A 265 7.76 -23.99 -4.55
N ILE A 266 7.51 -22.86 -5.22
CA ILE A 266 6.40 -22.65 -6.16
C ILE A 266 6.94 -22.01 -7.42
N ASP A 267 6.78 -22.69 -8.56
CA ASP A 267 7.00 -22.08 -9.87
C ASP A 267 5.71 -21.38 -10.33
N THR A 268 5.78 -20.05 -10.47
CA THR A 268 4.67 -19.25 -10.95
C THR A 268 5.13 -17.93 -11.58
N GLY A 269 4.45 -17.53 -12.66
CA GLY A 269 4.67 -16.22 -13.28
C GLY A 269 4.22 -15.02 -12.44
N TYR A 270 3.64 -15.25 -11.26
CA TYR A 270 3.28 -14.23 -10.26
C TYR A 270 4.43 -13.87 -9.29
N LEU A 271 5.56 -14.59 -9.34
CA LEU A 271 6.75 -14.31 -8.53
C LEU A 271 7.97 -13.99 -9.43
N PRO A 272 8.04 -12.79 -10.07
CA PRO A 272 9.21 -12.40 -10.86
C PRO A 272 10.50 -12.49 -10.05
N ARG A 273 11.48 -13.23 -10.60
CA ARG A 273 12.78 -13.52 -9.95
C ARG A 273 13.46 -12.25 -9.43
N ALA A 274 13.45 -11.16 -10.21
CA ALA A 274 14.07 -9.90 -9.81
C ALA A 274 13.44 -9.32 -8.54
N LEU A 275 12.11 -9.38 -8.40
CA LEU A 275 11.39 -8.86 -7.24
C LEU A 275 11.62 -9.71 -5.99
N VAL A 276 11.67 -11.04 -6.12
CA VAL A 276 11.98 -11.94 -4.99
C VAL A 276 13.44 -11.74 -4.53
N THR A 277 14.38 -11.80 -5.48
CA THR A 277 15.83 -11.79 -5.18
C THR A 277 16.44 -10.41 -4.95
N GLY A 278 15.72 -9.31 -5.19
CA GLY A 278 16.27 -7.95 -5.04
C GLY A 278 17.18 -7.52 -6.20
N PHE A 279 16.86 -7.99 -7.42
CA PHE A 279 17.66 -7.80 -8.64
C PHE A 279 19.07 -8.37 -8.54
N GLU A 280 19.26 -9.45 -7.78
CA GLU A 280 20.50 -10.22 -7.79
C GLU A 280 20.81 -10.68 -9.21
N THR A 281 21.99 -10.31 -9.68
CA THR A 281 22.48 -10.76 -10.98
C THR A 281 22.64 -12.28 -10.93
N ALA A 282 21.94 -12.98 -11.82
CA ALA A 282 22.04 -14.43 -11.93
C ALA A 282 23.49 -14.83 -12.25
N GLY A 283 24.24 -15.22 -11.23
CA GLY A 283 25.60 -15.74 -11.38
C GLY A 283 25.62 -16.94 -12.34
N PRO A 284 26.78 -17.24 -12.96
CA PRO A 284 26.89 -18.32 -13.93
C PRO A 284 26.35 -19.62 -13.35
N ARG A 285 25.47 -20.31 -14.10
CA ARG A 285 24.75 -21.54 -13.66
C ARG A 285 25.68 -22.61 -13.08
N VAL A 286 26.92 -22.63 -13.54
CA VAL A 286 28.00 -23.46 -13.02
C VAL A 286 29.28 -22.62 -13.03
N GLN A 287 30.09 -22.70 -11.96
CA GLN A 287 31.40 -22.06 -11.94
C GLN A 287 32.37 -22.78 -12.89
N ALA A 288 33.57 -22.20 -13.06
CA ALA A 288 34.60 -22.77 -13.91
C ALA A 288 34.84 -24.27 -13.61
N TYR A 289 35.00 -25.07 -14.67
CA TYR A 289 35.23 -26.53 -14.61
C TYR A 289 34.11 -27.37 -13.97
N GLY A 290 32.86 -26.90 -14.01
CA GLY A 290 31.71 -27.73 -13.62
C GLY A 290 31.46 -27.82 -12.11
N ARG A 291 32.21 -27.05 -11.32
CA ARG A 291 32.09 -26.95 -9.86
C ARG A 291 30.96 -26.00 -9.47
N ASP A 292 30.51 -26.12 -8.23
CA ASP A 292 29.57 -25.20 -7.58
C ASP A 292 28.36 -24.89 -8.47
N ARG A 293 27.66 -25.96 -8.88
CA ARG A 293 26.38 -25.87 -9.58
C ARG A 293 25.42 -25.06 -8.73
N ARG A 294 24.79 -24.05 -9.33
CA ARG A 294 23.87 -23.14 -8.64
C ARG A 294 22.75 -23.95 -7.98
N SER A 295 22.47 -23.68 -6.70
CA SER A 295 21.62 -24.52 -5.86
C SER A 295 20.17 -24.59 -6.33
N ASP A 296 19.66 -23.51 -6.92
CA ASP A 296 18.37 -23.47 -7.62
C ASP A 296 18.32 -24.42 -8.83
N ALA A 297 19.35 -24.45 -9.68
CA ALA A 297 19.42 -25.36 -10.83
C ALA A 297 19.55 -26.85 -10.42
N VAL A 298 19.88 -27.12 -9.15
CA VAL A 298 19.83 -28.47 -8.55
C VAL A 298 18.47 -28.74 -7.90
N ALA A 299 17.85 -27.73 -7.29
CA ALA A 299 16.50 -27.82 -6.70
C ALA A 299 15.39 -27.96 -7.77
N GLU A 300 15.48 -27.23 -8.88
CA GLU A 300 14.62 -27.37 -10.08
C GLU A 300 14.58 -28.82 -10.59
N LEU A 301 15.66 -29.58 -10.40
CA LEU A 301 15.75 -30.98 -10.82
C LEU A 301 15.20 -31.99 -9.81
N ALA A 302 14.97 -31.56 -8.56
CA ALA A 302 14.67 -32.44 -7.43
C ALA A 302 13.26 -32.21 -6.84
N ALA A 303 12.66 -31.04 -7.06
CA ALA A 303 11.36 -30.69 -6.51
C ALA A 303 10.19 -31.28 -7.33
N GLY A 304 9.23 -31.90 -6.64
CA GLY A 304 7.89 -32.17 -7.17
C GLY A 304 7.06 -30.88 -7.19
N THR A 305 7.46 -29.93 -8.02
CA THR A 305 6.98 -28.54 -8.02
C THR A 305 5.47 -28.44 -8.27
N VAL A 306 4.77 -27.66 -7.43
CA VAL A 306 3.37 -27.28 -7.66
C VAL A 306 3.37 -26.12 -8.67
N VAL A 307 2.89 -26.39 -9.88
CA VAL A 307 2.77 -25.39 -10.95
C VAL A 307 1.51 -24.55 -10.74
N VAL A 308 1.66 -23.24 -10.59
CA VAL A 308 0.53 -22.29 -10.58
C VAL A 308 0.59 -21.44 -11.86
N GLU A 309 -0.13 -21.90 -12.89
CA GLU A 309 -0.21 -21.22 -14.19
C GLU A 309 -0.71 -19.78 -14.08
N ARG A 310 0.12 -18.84 -14.57
CA ARG A 310 -0.30 -17.45 -14.81
C ARG A 310 -1.18 -17.42 -16.06
N PRO A 311 -2.43 -16.91 -16.00
CA PRO A 311 -3.28 -16.88 -17.18
C PRO A 311 -2.76 -15.90 -18.25
N GLU A 312 -2.38 -16.42 -19.42
CA GLU A 312 -2.01 -15.59 -20.58
C GLU A 312 -3.19 -14.70 -21.05
N ARG A 313 -4.43 -15.15 -20.82
CA ARG A 313 -5.67 -14.48 -21.23
C ARG A 313 -6.54 -14.18 -20.00
N PRO A 314 -7.36 -13.10 -20.02
CA PRO A 314 -8.29 -12.86 -18.93
C PRO A 314 -9.31 -14.00 -18.93
N ARG A 315 -9.38 -14.78 -17.84
CA ARG A 315 -10.36 -15.87 -17.74
C ARG A 315 -11.76 -15.28 -17.71
N TYR A 316 -12.65 -15.86 -18.52
CA TYR A 316 -14.05 -15.50 -18.60
C TYR A 316 -14.70 -15.48 -17.20
N LEU A 317 -15.54 -14.48 -16.95
CA LEU A 317 -16.38 -14.51 -15.77
C LEU A 317 -17.35 -15.69 -15.94
N ASN A 318 -17.37 -16.61 -14.98
CA ASN A 318 -18.21 -17.81 -15.06
C ASN A 318 -19.68 -17.37 -15.23
N PRO A 319 -20.47 -17.93 -16.17
CA PRO A 319 -21.88 -17.58 -16.33
C PRO A 319 -22.71 -17.69 -15.03
N LYS A 320 -22.32 -18.59 -14.11
CA LYS A 320 -22.91 -18.66 -12.76
C LYS A 320 -22.59 -17.44 -11.89
N SER A 321 -21.37 -16.90 -12.00
CA SER A 321 -20.95 -15.68 -11.30
C SER A 321 -21.57 -14.42 -11.91
N GLU A 322 -21.76 -14.36 -13.24
CA GLU A 322 -22.49 -13.26 -13.88
C GLU A 322 -23.94 -13.21 -13.38
N ALA A 323 -24.66 -14.33 -13.45
CA ALA A 323 -26.03 -14.43 -12.95
C ALA A 323 -26.14 -14.18 -11.42
N LEU A 324 -25.08 -14.50 -10.65
CA LEU A 324 -25.03 -14.21 -9.22
C LEU A 324 -24.88 -12.70 -8.95
N PHE A 325 -24.01 -12.01 -9.68
CA PHE A 325 -23.82 -10.56 -9.56
C PHE A 325 -25.07 -9.79 -10.02
N GLU A 326 -25.70 -10.19 -11.12
CA GLU A 326 -26.99 -9.62 -11.55
C GLU A 326 -28.09 -9.82 -10.49
N ARG A 327 -28.17 -11.02 -9.91
CA ARG A 327 -29.08 -11.31 -8.79
C ARG A 327 -28.79 -10.45 -7.56
N TYR A 328 -27.52 -10.23 -7.19
CA TYR A 328 -27.17 -9.37 -6.06
C TYR A 328 -27.51 -7.89 -6.33
N THR A 329 -27.27 -7.38 -7.54
CA THR A 329 -27.70 -6.03 -7.92
C THR A 329 -29.23 -5.90 -7.85
N GLN A 330 -30.00 -6.88 -8.33
CA GLN A 330 -31.46 -6.88 -8.20
C GLN A 330 -31.91 -6.92 -6.73
N GLN A 331 -31.26 -7.76 -5.90
CA GLN A 331 -31.57 -7.89 -4.47
C GLN A 331 -31.27 -6.62 -3.67
N ALA A 332 -30.31 -5.80 -4.10
CA ALA A 332 -30.02 -4.50 -3.48
C ALA A 332 -31.16 -3.47 -3.67
N PHE A 333 -32.05 -3.65 -4.65
CA PHE A 333 -33.24 -2.81 -4.84
C PHE A 333 -34.51 -3.35 -4.16
N THR A 334 -34.55 -4.63 -3.77
CA THR A 334 -35.68 -5.21 -3.03
C THR A 334 -35.53 -4.97 -1.53
N SER A 335 -36.11 -3.88 -1.00
CA SER A 335 -36.28 -3.76 0.45
C SER A 335 -37.43 -4.63 0.97
N THR A 336 -37.33 -5.06 2.22
CA THR A 336 -38.48 -5.59 2.95
C THR A 336 -39.48 -4.44 3.17
N SER A 337 -40.77 -4.72 3.00
CA SER A 337 -41.80 -3.67 2.86
C SER A 337 -41.74 -2.58 3.94
N GLY A 338 -41.36 -1.36 3.54
CA GLY A 338 -41.31 -0.18 4.40
C GLY A 338 -39.92 0.27 4.84
N GLU A 339 -38.87 -0.55 4.70
CA GLU A 339 -37.50 -0.17 5.08
C GLU A 339 -36.79 0.63 3.98
N PRO A 340 -35.93 1.62 4.34
CA PRO A 340 -35.05 2.29 3.39
C PRO A 340 -34.01 1.30 2.82
N LEU A 341 -33.51 1.58 1.62
CA LEU A 341 -32.46 0.77 1.00
C LEU A 341 -31.16 0.87 1.84
N ASP A 342 -30.52 -0.27 2.04
CA ASP A 342 -29.26 -0.35 2.78
C ASP A 342 -28.08 0.19 1.96
N ALA A 343 -27.30 1.08 2.56
CA ALA A 343 -26.18 1.73 1.88
C ALA A 343 -25.02 0.76 1.60
N GLY A 344 -24.80 -0.23 2.48
CA GLY A 344 -23.80 -1.28 2.27
C GLY A 344 -24.11 -2.11 1.02
N ARG A 345 -25.32 -2.68 0.96
CA ARG A 345 -25.79 -3.45 -0.21
C ARG A 345 -25.79 -2.65 -1.51
N LEU A 346 -26.07 -1.34 -1.46
CA LEU A 346 -25.97 -0.47 -2.64
C LEU A 346 -24.51 -0.22 -3.05
N SER A 347 -23.58 -0.13 -2.10
CA SER A 347 -22.13 -0.07 -2.39
C SER A 347 -21.64 -1.38 -3.01
N ASP A 348 -21.99 -2.53 -2.42
CA ASP A 348 -21.67 -3.86 -2.97
C ASP A 348 -22.25 -4.04 -4.38
N ALA A 349 -23.49 -3.60 -4.61
CA ALA A 349 -24.14 -3.65 -5.91
C ALA A 349 -23.43 -2.77 -6.96
N MET A 350 -22.88 -1.62 -6.58
CA MET A 350 -22.02 -0.81 -7.45
C MET A 350 -20.75 -1.56 -7.81
N ASP A 351 -20.11 -2.20 -6.85
CA ASP A 351 -18.91 -3.00 -7.05
C ASP A 351 -19.16 -4.20 -7.99
N TYR A 352 -20.29 -4.90 -7.83
CA TYR A 352 -20.69 -5.98 -8.73
C TYR A 352 -20.96 -5.48 -10.16
N GLN A 353 -21.61 -4.31 -10.31
CA GLN A 353 -21.83 -3.70 -11.63
C GLN A 353 -20.52 -3.23 -12.29
N ALA A 354 -19.60 -2.66 -11.52
CA ALA A 354 -18.26 -2.31 -12.00
C ALA A 354 -17.48 -3.54 -12.47
N ARG A 355 -17.55 -4.66 -11.73
CA ARG A 355 -16.93 -5.95 -12.09
C ARG A 355 -17.56 -6.53 -13.37
N LEU A 356 -18.89 -6.56 -13.48
CA LEU A 356 -19.59 -7.01 -14.70
C LEU A 356 -19.28 -6.12 -15.91
N PHE A 357 -19.25 -4.80 -15.74
CA PHE A 357 -18.89 -3.87 -16.82
C PHE A 357 -17.43 -4.07 -17.27
N LYS A 358 -16.46 -4.11 -16.34
CA LYS A 358 -15.04 -4.38 -16.66
C LYS A 358 -14.88 -5.73 -17.38
N ALA A 359 -15.60 -6.78 -16.97
CA ALA A 359 -15.55 -8.10 -17.58
C ALA A 359 -16.21 -8.18 -18.97
N ARG A 360 -17.32 -7.47 -19.20
CA ARG A 360 -17.97 -7.40 -20.53
C ARG A 360 -17.20 -6.49 -21.48
N ALA A 361 -16.56 -5.44 -20.98
CA ALA A 361 -15.69 -4.55 -21.76
C ALA A 361 -14.42 -5.26 -22.26
N SER A 362 -13.91 -6.29 -21.55
CA SER A 362 -12.79 -7.10 -22.05
C SER A 362 -13.16 -8.13 -23.13
N GLN A 363 -14.43 -8.20 -23.55
CA GLN A 363 -14.93 -9.16 -24.55
C GLN A 363 -15.22 -8.51 -25.92
N SER A 364 -15.33 -7.19 -25.99
CA SER A 364 -15.66 -6.44 -27.20
C SER A 364 -15.06 -5.04 -27.13
N ALA A 365 -14.37 -4.62 -28.19
CA ALA A 365 -13.89 -3.24 -28.34
C ALA A 365 -15.04 -2.25 -28.54
N ASP A 366 -16.16 -2.70 -29.12
CA ASP A 366 -17.38 -1.92 -29.30
C ASP A 366 -18.33 -2.06 -28.11
N ALA A 367 -19.08 -0.97 -27.85
CA ALA A 367 -20.08 -0.92 -26.79
C ALA A 367 -21.26 -1.85 -27.09
N THR A 368 -21.43 -2.93 -26.31
CA THR A 368 -22.56 -3.86 -26.48
C THR A 368 -23.78 -3.42 -25.68
N ASP A 369 -24.99 -3.83 -26.10
CA ASP A 369 -26.24 -3.48 -25.40
C ASP A 369 -26.19 -3.86 -23.90
N SER A 370 -25.60 -5.01 -23.56
CA SER A 370 -25.43 -5.46 -22.18
C SER A 370 -24.43 -4.63 -21.36
N GLN A 371 -23.47 -3.95 -22.00
CA GLN A 371 -22.61 -2.98 -21.32
C GLN A 371 -23.35 -1.65 -21.09
N VAL A 372 -24.16 -1.21 -22.04
CA VAL A 372 -25.03 -0.02 -21.91
C VAL A 372 -26.09 -0.24 -20.81
N GLU A 373 -26.63 -1.45 -20.70
CA GLU A 373 -27.55 -1.84 -19.63
C GLU A 373 -26.88 -1.83 -18.25
N ASN A 374 -25.66 -2.39 -18.12
CA ASN A 374 -24.88 -2.29 -16.88
C ASN A 374 -24.62 -0.83 -16.47
N LEU A 375 -24.29 0.07 -17.41
CA LEU A 375 -24.10 1.49 -17.11
C LEU A 375 -25.39 2.16 -16.62
N ARG A 376 -26.55 1.79 -17.16
CA ARG A 376 -27.86 2.27 -16.67
C ARG A 376 -28.15 1.75 -15.26
N LEU A 377 -27.87 0.48 -14.99
CA LEU A 377 -28.01 -0.13 -13.66
C LEU A 377 -27.07 0.55 -12.64
N ALA A 378 -25.79 0.68 -12.95
CA ALA A 378 -24.81 1.39 -12.10
C ALA A 378 -25.24 2.83 -11.79
N SER A 379 -25.71 3.57 -12.80
CA SER A 379 -26.25 4.93 -12.61
C SER A 379 -27.47 4.95 -11.66
N GLN A 380 -28.37 3.96 -11.76
CA GLN A 380 -29.51 3.83 -10.86
C GLN A 380 -29.10 3.46 -9.42
N VAL A 381 -28.11 2.56 -9.25
CA VAL A 381 -27.57 2.18 -7.93
C VAL A 381 -26.89 3.38 -7.29
N GLY A 382 -26.01 4.09 -8.02
CA GLY A 382 -25.37 5.32 -7.53
C GLY A 382 -26.38 6.39 -7.15
N ALA A 383 -27.41 6.63 -7.97
CA ALA A 383 -28.49 7.55 -7.64
C ALA A 383 -29.36 7.10 -6.44
N ALA A 384 -29.48 5.80 -6.18
CA ALA A 384 -30.10 5.29 -4.94
C ALA A 384 -29.19 5.54 -3.73
N LEU A 385 -27.89 5.24 -3.83
CA LEU A 385 -26.89 5.45 -2.79
C LEU A 385 -26.83 6.92 -2.36
N PHE A 386 -26.72 7.86 -3.32
CA PHE A 386 -26.78 9.30 -3.03
C PHE A 386 -28.07 9.72 -2.32
N ARG A 387 -29.21 9.09 -2.62
CA ARG A 387 -30.48 9.38 -1.94
C ARG A 387 -30.50 8.88 -0.49
N THR A 388 -29.83 7.76 -0.17
CA THR A 388 -29.69 7.30 1.23
C THR A 388 -28.86 8.27 2.08
N PHE A 389 -27.76 8.80 1.54
CA PHE A 389 -26.97 9.82 2.25
C PHE A 389 -27.70 11.18 2.35
N ALA A 390 -28.50 11.55 1.34
CA ALA A 390 -29.28 12.78 1.36
C ALA A 390 -30.44 12.75 2.39
N THR A 391 -31.07 11.60 2.65
CA THR A 391 -32.17 11.50 3.62
C THR A 391 -31.69 11.55 5.08
N VAL A 392 -30.48 11.08 5.38
CA VAL A 392 -29.87 11.17 6.72
C VAL A 392 -29.63 12.63 7.15
N ARG A 393 -29.47 13.56 6.20
CA ARG A 393 -29.15 14.98 6.47
C ARG A 393 -30.35 15.92 6.36
N ARG A 394 -31.49 15.60 7.01
CA ARG A 394 -32.51 16.62 7.31
C ARG A 394 -32.12 17.42 8.56
N PRO A 395 -31.90 18.76 8.48
CA PRO A 395 -31.69 19.57 9.68
C PRO A 395 -32.97 19.57 10.53
N ARG A 396 -32.82 19.37 11.84
CA ARG A 396 -33.94 19.53 12.78
C ARG A 396 -34.48 20.96 12.68
N PRO A 397 -35.81 21.17 12.56
CA PRO A 397 -36.38 22.51 12.58
C PRO A 397 -36.12 23.14 13.96
N TRP A 398 -35.48 24.30 13.95
CA TRP A 398 -35.21 25.11 15.13
C TRP A 398 -36.54 25.55 15.76
N ALA A 399 -36.87 25.01 16.93
CA ALA A 399 -38.05 25.42 17.66
C ALA A 399 -37.82 26.79 18.31
N LEU A 400 -38.29 27.86 17.67
CA LEU A 400 -38.16 29.25 18.14
C LEU A 400 -39.00 29.48 19.40
N ARG A 401 -38.46 29.10 20.56
CA ARG A 401 -39.14 29.30 21.85
C ARG A 401 -38.76 30.67 22.44
N ARG A 402 -39.58 31.67 22.12
CA ARG A 402 -39.56 32.97 22.81
C ARG A 402 -39.71 32.74 24.33
N ARG A 403 -38.79 33.30 25.13
CA ARG A 403 -39.10 33.76 26.48
C ARG A 403 -38.73 35.23 26.57
N CYS A 404 -39.74 36.08 26.74
CA CYS A 404 -39.56 37.47 27.12
C CYS A 404 -38.98 37.52 28.53
N SER A 405 -37.89 38.26 28.74
CA SER A 405 -37.44 38.73 30.06
C SER A 405 -36.46 39.89 29.86
N SER A 406 -36.94 41.10 30.12
CA SER A 406 -36.17 42.33 30.27
C SER A 406 -36.59 42.97 31.60
N PRO A 407 -35.85 43.95 32.14
CA PRO A 407 -34.41 43.91 32.42
C PRO A 407 -34.13 44.31 33.90
N SER A 408 -32.92 44.07 34.42
CA SER A 408 -32.47 44.72 35.66
C SER A 408 -31.05 45.26 35.53
N TRP A 409 -30.92 46.58 35.69
CA TRP A 409 -29.63 47.26 35.79
C TRP A 409 -28.81 46.77 37.00
N SER A 410 -27.49 46.74 36.86
CA SER A 410 -26.59 47.32 37.85
C SER A 410 -25.23 47.68 37.25
N ARG A 411 -24.68 48.80 37.72
CA ARG A 411 -23.39 49.35 37.28
C ARG A 411 -22.23 48.62 37.98
N ALA A 412 -21.10 48.46 37.29
CA ALA A 412 -19.79 48.43 37.94
C ALA A 412 -18.75 49.12 37.05
N THR A 413 -18.06 50.12 37.60
CA THR A 413 -17.09 50.97 36.92
C THR A 413 -15.64 50.55 37.18
N ARG A 414 -14.80 50.58 36.13
CA ARG A 414 -13.32 50.76 36.09
C ARG A 414 -12.96 50.79 34.59
N ARG A 415 -12.35 51.81 33.97
CA ARG A 415 -11.40 52.88 34.37
C ARG A 415 -9.95 52.41 34.58
N ALA A 416 -9.25 52.21 33.46
CA ALA A 416 -7.78 52.33 33.26
C ALA A 416 -7.57 52.47 31.74
N SER A 417 -7.43 53.69 31.20
CA SER A 417 -6.16 54.41 31.00
C SER A 417 -5.26 53.85 29.88
N THR A 418 -5.63 54.13 28.62
CA THR A 418 -4.74 54.04 27.46
C THR A 418 -4.03 55.38 27.23
N SER A 419 -2.70 55.34 27.06
CA SER A 419 -1.93 56.38 26.37
C SER A 419 -0.69 55.73 25.73
N PRO A 420 -0.12 56.31 24.65
CA PRO A 420 0.40 55.47 23.57
C PRO A 420 1.91 55.58 23.31
N SER A 421 2.42 54.59 22.58
CA SER A 421 3.59 54.57 21.67
C SER A 421 4.52 55.80 21.60
N SER A 422 5.83 55.56 21.76
CA SER A 422 6.87 56.20 20.92
C SER A 422 8.16 55.35 20.83
N THR A 423 8.51 54.96 19.60
CA THR A 423 9.88 54.65 19.09
C THR A 423 10.78 55.93 19.10
N PRO A 424 12.10 55.96 18.71
CA PRO A 424 12.84 55.04 17.81
C PRO A 424 14.37 54.82 18.07
N SER A 425 15.04 54.16 17.10
CA SER A 425 16.49 54.27 16.75
C SER A 425 17.55 53.65 17.70
N LYS A 426 18.71 53.13 17.25
CA LYS A 426 19.36 53.00 15.92
C LYS A 426 20.40 51.82 15.94
N PRO A 427 21.03 51.41 14.81
CA PRO A 427 21.83 50.17 14.67
C PRO A 427 23.36 50.38 14.81
N ILE A 428 24.15 49.28 14.69
CA ILE A 428 25.60 49.10 14.39
C ILE A 428 25.99 47.69 14.94
N ALA A 429 26.83 46.83 14.34
CA ALA A 429 27.52 46.82 13.05
C ALA A 429 27.83 45.38 12.56
N THR A 430 28.19 45.29 11.28
CA THR A 430 28.84 44.15 10.61
C THR A 430 30.19 43.78 11.22
N THR A 431 30.58 42.50 11.17
CA THR A 431 32.01 42.11 11.13
C THR A 431 32.18 40.83 10.31
N THR A 432 33.07 40.90 9.32
CA THR A 432 33.50 39.83 8.42
C THR A 432 34.57 38.94 9.08
N GLY A 433 34.62 37.65 8.74
CA GLY A 433 35.65 36.74 9.26
C GLY A 433 35.72 35.37 8.57
N SER A 434 36.67 35.22 7.63
CA SER A 434 37.14 33.97 7.01
C SER A 434 38.49 34.27 6.33
N PRO A 435 39.32 33.28 5.95
CA PRO A 435 39.29 31.83 6.23
C PRO A 435 40.62 31.30 6.83
N THR A 436 40.71 30.02 7.22
CA THR A 436 41.99 29.26 7.19
C THR A 436 41.80 27.75 7.25
N ALA A 437 42.39 27.03 6.29
CA ALA A 437 42.83 25.63 6.39
C ALA A 437 44.37 25.64 6.54
N PRO A 438 45.06 24.59 7.06
CA PRO A 438 45.22 23.27 6.42
C PRO A 438 45.13 22.10 7.46
N THR A 439 45.54 20.83 7.28
CA THR A 439 46.36 20.12 6.26
C THR A 439 45.99 18.62 6.22
N ASN A 440 46.29 17.91 5.11
CA ASN A 440 46.34 16.44 5.06
C ASN A 440 47.70 15.92 5.57
N PRO A 441 47.77 14.66 6.07
CA PRO A 441 48.63 13.70 5.35
C PRO A 441 48.10 12.25 5.29
N THR A 442 48.34 11.60 4.15
CA THR A 442 48.29 10.14 3.91
C THR A 442 49.73 9.63 3.65
N PRO A 443 49.98 8.31 3.51
CA PRO A 443 49.47 7.16 4.26
C PRO A 443 50.64 6.39 4.95
N ARG A 444 50.36 5.30 5.68
CA ARG A 444 51.37 4.27 6.01
C ARG A 444 50.94 2.89 5.54
N SER A 445 51.84 2.24 4.80
CA SER A 445 51.73 0.86 4.34
C SER A 445 52.24 -0.09 5.43
N THR A 446 51.55 -1.21 5.64
CA THR A 446 52.13 -2.42 6.25
C THR A 446 51.55 -3.67 5.58
N SER A 447 52.41 -4.38 4.86
CA SER A 447 52.22 -5.78 4.46
C SER A 447 52.60 -6.72 5.60
N THR A 448 51.86 -7.81 5.80
CA THR A 448 52.28 -9.12 6.36
C THR A 448 51.08 -10.05 6.14
N SER A 449 51.07 -10.91 5.11
CA SER A 449 51.64 -12.27 5.07
C SER A 449 50.92 -13.27 5.97
N LEU A 450 50.22 -14.20 5.31
CA LEU A 450 49.76 -15.51 5.81
C LEU A 450 50.96 -16.36 6.28
N PRO A 451 50.70 -17.38 7.13
CA PRO A 451 50.46 -18.73 6.61
C PRO A 451 48.98 -19.17 6.64
#